data_AF-A0A6N7QC61-F1
#
_entry.id   AF-A0A6N7QC61-F1
#
_cell.length_a   1.000
_cell.length_b   1.000
_cell.length_c   1.000
_cell.angle_alpha   90.00
_cell.angle_beta   90.00
_cell.angle_gamma   90.00
#
_symmetry.space_group_name_H-M   'P 1'
#
loop_
_entity.id
_entity.type
_entity.pdbx_description
1 polymer ?
#
loop_
_entity_poly.entity_id
_entity_poly.type
_entity_poly.pdbx_seq_one_letter_code
_entity_poly.pdbx_strand_id
1 'polypeptide(L)'
;MPDTWTPPNAADTPTLYPSEPEPDASPWLTWAPAPDYWNTAPTMFLPPPKPAPPVPIPEGVFLIPTDLLPPPIMELAAPRAPSAIRPPPLLGVDDPPPSARAASVAPASAPAPKPAAAENSAAARDPLPVDLFPLDRCARLDAALALSPDAAPVLDAHKLDPMTWVALREHWQAAVRASLRDGDPTLLRAYDAAYVVELERVRGAITPEQHATLTRAAARGTRAEALAALGLPKAAVLHVERVMLCRAVGPS
;
A
#
# COMPACT_ATOMS: atom_id res chain seq x y z
N MET A 1 67.58 37.25 -21.01
CA MET A 1 67.12 36.45 -19.87
C MET A 1 65.68 36.86 -19.62
N PRO A 2 64.65 36.08 -20.03
CA PRO A 2 63.26 36.49 -19.86
C PRO A 2 62.76 36.13 -18.45
N ASP A 3 62.16 37.11 -17.77
CA ASP A 3 61.41 36.97 -16.54
C ASP A 3 60.15 36.12 -16.78
N THR A 4 60.01 35.05 -16.01
CA THR A 4 58.86 34.15 -16.07
C THR A 4 57.82 34.64 -15.06
N TRP A 5 56.75 35.24 -15.57
CA TRP A 5 55.58 35.63 -14.79
C TRP A 5 54.72 34.41 -14.46
N THR A 6 54.60 34.08 -13.18
CA THR A 6 53.75 33.00 -12.68
C THR A 6 52.42 33.58 -12.17
N PRO A 7 51.25 33.16 -12.69
CA PRO A 7 49.97 33.65 -12.20
C PRO A 7 49.63 33.08 -10.82
N PRO A 8 48.94 33.85 -9.95
CA PRO A 8 48.54 33.40 -8.63
C PRO A 8 47.46 32.30 -8.71
N ASN A 9 47.65 31.25 -7.92
CA ASN A 9 46.75 30.11 -7.78
C ASN A 9 45.49 30.51 -7.00
N ALA A 10 44.31 30.14 -7.50
CA ALA A 10 43.00 30.56 -6.98
C ALA A 10 42.55 29.80 -5.71
N ALA A 11 43.47 29.22 -4.95
CA ALA A 11 43.16 28.32 -3.84
C ALA A 11 43.19 28.96 -2.44
N ASP A 12 43.68 30.19 -2.29
CA ASP A 12 43.82 30.85 -0.98
C ASP A 12 42.89 32.07 -0.84
N THR A 13 41.58 31.82 -0.88
CA THR A 13 40.61 32.78 -0.32
C THR A 13 40.20 32.29 1.06
N PRO A 14 40.71 32.88 2.16
CA PRO A 14 40.19 32.62 3.49
C PRO A 14 38.78 33.20 3.56
N THR A 15 37.77 32.34 3.42
CA THR A 15 36.38 32.71 3.65
C THR A 15 36.19 32.97 5.15
N LEU A 16 36.43 34.21 5.57
CA LEU A 16 36.00 34.75 6.85
C LEU A 16 34.47 34.86 6.81
N TYR A 17 33.79 33.76 7.13
CA TYR A 17 32.38 33.84 7.51
C TYR A 17 32.30 34.53 8.87
N PRO A 18 31.55 35.65 9.01
CA PRO A 18 31.20 36.17 10.31
C PRO A 18 30.40 35.09 11.04
N SER A 19 30.79 34.76 12.27
CA SER A 19 30.00 33.92 13.18
C SER A 19 28.63 34.56 13.33
N GLU A 20 27.61 33.95 12.74
CA GLU A 20 26.22 34.30 13.04
C GLU A 20 25.99 34.10 14.55
N PRO A 21 25.32 35.05 15.23
CA PRO A 21 24.92 34.83 16.61
C PRO A 21 23.99 33.61 16.66
N GLU A 22 24.36 32.61 17.46
CA GLU A 22 23.49 31.47 17.76
C GLU A 22 22.11 32.01 18.15
N PRO A 23 21.04 31.66 17.41
CA PRO A 23 19.70 31.99 17.86
C PRO A 23 19.47 31.23 19.16
N ASP A 24 19.25 31.97 20.24
CA ASP A 24 18.76 31.46 21.52
C ASP A 24 17.79 30.31 21.24
N ALA A 25 18.18 29.13 21.69
CA ALA A 25 17.46 27.90 21.49
C ALA A 25 15.98 28.14 21.82
N SER A 26 15.16 28.03 20.78
CA SER A 26 13.73 28.17 20.84
C SER A 26 13.15 27.45 22.08
N PRO A 27 12.51 28.17 23.03
CA PRO A 27 12.01 27.57 24.27
C PRO A 27 10.82 26.61 24.09
N TRP A 28 10.39 26.36 22.85
CA TRP A 28 9.37 25.37 22.51
C TRP A 28 9.94 23.97 22.19
N LEU A 29 11.27 23.82 22.17
CA LEU A 29 11.97 22.55 21.89
C LEU A 29 12.56 21.84 23.12
N THR A 30 12.31 22.34 24.33
CA THR A 30 12.44 21.51 25.54
C THR A 30 11.22 20.62 25.65
N TRP A 31 11.27 19.47 24.99
CA TRP A 31 10.42 18.33 25.32
C TRP A 31 10.69 17.96 26.79
N ALA A 32 9.85 18.47 27.69
CA ALA A 32 9.79 17.95 29.05
C ALA A 32 9.25 16.53 28.94
N PRO A 33 9.99 15.49 29.39
CA PRO A 33 9.45 14.15 29.46
C PRO A 33 8.14 14.21 30.25
N ALA A 34 7.10 13.56 29.72
CA ALA A 34 5.82 13.50 30.41
C ALA A 34 6.06 13.01 31.84
N PRO A 35 5.65 13.76 32.87
CA PRO A 35 5.90 13.37 34.24
C PRO A 35 5.22 12.02 34.54
N ASP A 36 5.89 11.16 35.31
CA ASP A 36 5.53 9.75 35.54
C ASP A 36 4.07 9.51 35.99
N TYR A 37 3.38 10.56 36.44
CA TYR A 37 1.97 10.49 36.80
C TYR A 37 1.00 10.34 35.61
N TRP A 38 1.43 10.58 34.36
CA TRP A 38 0.58 10.37 33.17
C TRP A 38 0.41 8.88 32.80
N ASN A 39 1.37 8.02 33.19
CA ASN A 39 1.23 6.57 33.05
C ASN A 39 0.51 5.92 34.25
N THR A 40 0.21 6.70 35.29
CA THR A 40 -0.79 6.34 36.31
C THR A 40 -2.13 6.94 35.93
N ALA A 41 -2.64 6.57 34.75
CA ALA A 41 -4.08 6.47 34.64
C ALA A 41 -4.51 5.55 35.80
N PRO A 42 -5.45 5.98 36.68
CA PRO A 42 -6.04 5.04 37.61
C PRO A 42 -6.63 3.95 36.72
N THR A 43 -6.00 2.77 36.72
CA THR A 43 -6.67 1.55 36.37
C THR A 43 -7.89 1.56 37.26
N MET A 44 -9.01 2.04 36.71
CA MET A 44 -10.31 1.75 37.27
C MET A 44 -10.34 0.24 37.20
N PHE A 45 -10.02 -0.37 38.34
CA PHE A 45 -10.23 -1.76 38.64
C PHE A 45 -11.71 -1.98 38.40
N LEU A 46 -12.07 -2.24 37.15
CA LEU A 46 -13.33 -2.85 36.81
C LEU A 46 -13.30 -4.15 37.61
N PRO A 47 -14.18 -4.32 38.61
CA PRO A 47 -14.26 -5.57 39.31
C PRO A 47 -14.44 -6.67 38.25
N PRO A 48 -13.79 -7.84 38.42
CA PRO A 48 -13.95 -8.94 37.48
C PRO A 48 -15.46 -9.16 37.27
N PRO A 49 -15.91 -9.32 36.01
CA PRO A 49 -17.31 -9.52 35.72
C PRO A 49 -17.82 -10.67 36.57
N LYS A 50 -18.80 -10.38 37.44
CA LYS A 50 -19.41 -11.38 38.31
C LYS A 50 -19.93 -12.50 37.40
N PRO A 51 -19.55 -13.77 37.62
CA PRO A 51 -20.03 -14.86 36.78
C PRO A 51 -21.55 -14.83 36.79
N ALA A 52 -22.13 -14.65 35.60
CA ALA A 52 -23.57 -14.63 35.43
C ALA A 52 -24.13 -15.97 35.93
N PRO A 53 -25.25 -15.96 36.67
CA PRO A 53 -25.91 -17.20 37.05
C PRO A 53 -26.22 -18.01 35.79
N PRO A 54 -26.08 -19.36 35.82
CA PRO A 54 -26.42 -20.19 34.68
C PRO A 54 -27.87 -19.92 34.30
N VAL A 55 -28.07 -19.38 33.10
CA VAL A 55 -29.41 -19.22 32.54
C VAL A 55 -29.95 -20.65 32.35
N PRO A 56 -31.07 -21.03 32.99
CA PRO A 56 -31.65 -22.34 32.77
C PRO A 56 -32.08 -22.42 31.30
N ILE A 57 -31.35 -23.22 30.53
CA ILE A 57 -31.75 -23.58 29.16
C ILE A 57 -32.99 -24.46 29.34
N PRO A 58 -34.18 -24.06 28.85
CA PRO A 58 -35.35 -24.91 28.95
C PRO A 58 -35.08 -26.20 28.18
N GLU A 59 -35.11 -27.33 28.90
CA GLU A 59 -35.08 -28.67 28.31
C GLU A 59 -36.26 -28.80 27.34
N GLY A 60 -35.97 -28.93 26.05
CA GLY A 60 -36.98 -29.08 24.99
C GLY A 60 -36.79 -28.20 23.76
N VAL A 61 -35.82 -27.27 23.74
CA VAL A 61 -35.49 -26.51 22.53
C VAL A 61 -34.60 -27.38 21.64
N PHE A 62 -35.22 -28.13 20.73
CA PHE A 62 -34.54 -28.71 19.59
C PHE A 62 -33.93 -27.57 18.76
N LEU A 63 -32.61 -27.44 18.82
CA LEU A 63 -31.85 -26.64 17.87
C LEU A 63 -32.06 -27.27 16.50
N ILE A 64 -32.94 -26.68 15.70
CA ILE A 64 -33.06 -27.03 14.28
C ILE A 64 -31.69 -26.78 13.65
N PRO A 65 -31.05 -27.79 13.03
CA PRO A 65 -29.79 -27.60 12.33
C PRO A 65 -29.92 -26.43 11.35
N THR A 66 -29.08 -25.41 11.53
CA THR A 66 -29.14 -24.17 10.75
C THR A 66 -28.85 -24.39 9.26
N ASP A 67 -28.36 -25.56 8.87
CA ASP A 67 -28.14 -25.97 7.48
C ASP A 67 -29.42 -26.25 6.67
N LEU A 68 -30.60 -26.28 7.30
CA LEU A 68 -31.89 -26.43 6.59
C LEU A 68 -32.72 -25.14 6.53
N LEU A 69 -32.20 -24.01 7.03
CA LEU A 69 -32.84 -22.72 6.82
C LEU A 69 -32.47 -22.22 5.40
N PRO A 70 -33.45 -21.95 4.53
CA PRO A 70 -33.17 -21.25 3.29
C PRO A 70 -32.48 -19.93 3.63
N PRO A 71 -31.48 -19.48 2.85
CA PRO A 71 -30.81 -18.22 3.11
C PRO A 71 -31.87 -17.11 3.23
N PRO A 72 -31.72 -16.17 4.18
CA PRO A 72 -32.59 -15.01 4.21
C PRO A 72 -32.53 -14.37 2.83
N ILE A 73 -33.68 -14.28 2.16
CA ILE A 73 -33.82 -13.43 0.99
C ILE A 73 -33.61 -12.02 1.53
N MET A 74 -32.36 -11.56 1.50
CA MET A 74 -32.07 -10.15 1.55
C MET A 74 -32.72 -9.59 0.30
N GLU A 75 -33.94 -9.09 0.46
CA GLU A 75 -34.56 -8.23 -0.52
C GLU A 75 -33.59 -7.06 -0.69
N LEU A 76 -32.79 -7.15 -1.75
CA LEU A 76 -31.91 -6.09 -2.19
C LEU A 76 -32.84 -4.87 -2.33
N ALA A 77 -32.76 -3.94 -1.39
CA ALA A 77 -33.31 -2.61 -1.59
C ALA A 77 -32.65 -2.11 -2.87
N ALA A 78 -33.39 -2.18 -3.97
CA ALA A 78 -32.92 -1.78 -5.28
C ALA A 78 -32.37 -0.36 -5.15
N PRO A 79 -31.20 -0.06 -5.75
CA PRO A 79 -30.70 1.30 -5.78
C PRO A 79 -31.81 2.19 -6.33
N ARG A 80 -32.26 3.14 -5.50
CA ARG A 80 -33.26 4.12 -5.91
C ARG A 80 -32.65 4.92 -7.05
N ALA A 81 -33.09 4.62 -8.27
CA ALA A 81 -32.60 5.29 -9.46
C ALA A 81 -32.76 6.81 -9.31
N PRO A 82 -31.78 7.63 -9.74
CA PRO A 82 -31.97 9.06 -9.83
C PRO A 82 -33.17 9.32 -10.73
N SER A 83 -34.10 10.16 -10.27
CA SER A 83 -35.24 10.58 -11.07
C SER A 83 -34.73 11.28 -12.32
N ALA A 84 -34.73 10.56 -13.45
CA ALA A 84 -34.46 11.13 -14.75
C ALA A 84 -35.58 12.10 -15.09
N ILE A 85 -35.21 13.37 -15.23
CA ILE A 85 -36.05 14.42 -15.80
C ILE A 85 -36.48 13.93 -17.20
N ARG A 86 -37.78 13.75 -17.41
CA ARG A 86 -38.33 13.36 -18.71
C ARG A 86 -38.07 14.47 -19.74
N PRO A 87 -37.39 14.19 -20.86
CA PRO A 87 -37.47 15.07 -22.03
C PRO A 87 -38.86 14.99 -22.68
N PRO A 88 -39.34 16.06 -23.33
CA PRO A 88 -40.62 16.07 -24.03
C PRO A 88 -40.61 15.13 -25.26
N PRO A 89 -41.77 14.55 -25.62
CA PRO A 89 -41.87 13.62 -26.73
C PRO A 89 -41.83 14.36 -28.07
N LEU A 90 -40.92 13.96 -28.96
CA LEU A 90 -40.99 14.28 -30.38
C LEU A 90 -41.43 13.01 -31.13
N LEU A 91 -42.47 13.20 -31.94
CA LEU A 91 -43.17 12.22 -32.76
C LEU A 91 -42.27 11.52 -33.78
N GLY A 92 -42.60 10.25 -34.02
CA GLY A 92 -42.61 9.64 -35.36
C GLY A 92 -41.36 8.83 -35.72
N VAL A 93 -41.50 7.52 -35.89
CA VAL A 93 -41.82 6.89 -37.19
C VAL A 93 -41.73 5.37 -37.01
N ASP A 94 -42.73 4.72 -37.60
CA ASP A 94 -43.05 3.29 -37.63
C ASP A 94 -41.98 2.32 -38.15
N ASP A 95 -42.21 1.09 -37.71
CA ASP A 95 -42.06 -0.23 -38.36
C ASP A 95 -40.83 -1.15 -38.14
N PRO A 96 -41.08 -2.44 -37.81
CA PRO A 96 -40.07 -3.50 -37.59
C PRO A 96 -39.87 -4.42 -38.82
N PRO A 97 -38.90 -5.35 -38.77
CA PRO A 97 -39.28 -6.74 -39.07
C PRO A 97 -38.63 -7.83 -38.16
N PRO A 98 -39.15 -9.07 -38.18
CA PRO A 98 -38.82 -10.15 -37.24
C PRO A 98 -37.90 -11.24 -37.84
N SER A 99 -37.12 -11.92 -36.99
CA SER A 99 -36.53 -13.28 -37.13
C SER A 99 -35.15 -13.32 -36.43
N ALA A 100 -34.68 -14.37 -35.77
CA ALA A 100 -35.10 -15.76 -35.72
C ALA A 100 -34.72 -16.38 -34.37
N ARG A 101 -35.54 -17.34 -33.99
CA ARG A 101 -35.33 -18.33 -32.94
C ARG A 101 -34.20 -19.29 -33.37
N ALA A 102 -33.13 -19.37 -32.59
CA ALA A 102 -32.17 -20.47 -32.67
C ALA A 102 -32.05 -21.11 -31.29
N ALA A 103 -32.46 -22.37 -31.22
CA ALA A 103 -32.28 -23.24 -30.07
C ALA A 103 -30.78 -23.47 -29.85
N SER A 104 -30.31 -23.36 -28.60
CA SER A 104 -29.01 -23.89 -28.21
C SER A 104 -29.19 -25.11 -27.31
N VAL A 105 -28.50 -26.15 -27.73
CA VAL A 105 -28.58 -27.55 -27.31
C VAL A 105 -28.03 -27.75 -25.90
N ALA A 106 -28.57 -28.76 -25.22
CA ALA A 106 -28.15 -29.28 -23.93
C ALA A 106 -26.64 -29.59 -23.83
N PRO A 107 -26.03 -29.50 -22.63
CA PRO A 107 -24.65 -29.89 -22.45
C PRO A 107 -24.51 -31.42 -22.43
N ALA A 108 -23.81 -31.95 -23.43
CA ALA A 108 -23.29 -33.31 -23.42
C ALA A 108 -22.10 -33.39 -22.45
N SER A 109 -22.18 -34.32 -21.50
CA SER A 109 -21.09 -34.72 -20.62
C SER A 109 -19.88 -35.17 -21.46
N ALA A 110 -18.81 -34.37 -21.45
CA ALA A 110 -17.50 -34.79 -21.92
C ALA A 110 -16.70 -35.43 -20.76
N PRO A 111 -16.00 -36.55 -21.01
CA PRO A 111 -15.26 -37.28 -19.98
C PRO A 111 -14.01 -36.53 -19.52
N ALA A 112 -13.69 -36.73 -18.24
CA ALA A 112 -12.58 -36.12 -17.52
C ALA A 112 -11.23 -36.24 -18.27
N PRO A 113 -10.48 -35.14 -18.45
CA PRO A 113 -9.11 -35.23 -18.89
C PRO A 113 -8.26 -35.84 -17.77
N LYS A 114 -7.63 -36.95 -18.12
CA LYS A 114 -6.52 -37.62 -17.42
C LYS A 114 -5.52 -36.57 -16.87
N PRO A 115 -5.11 -36.64 -15.58
CA PRO A 115 -4.12 -35.72 -15.05
C PRO A 115 -2.79 -35.97 -15.77
N ALA A 116 -2.48 -35.10 -16.73
CA ALA A 116 -1.13 -34.96 -17.24
C ALA A 116 -0.29 -34.47 -16.07
N ALA A 117 0.65 -35.32 -15.66
CA ALA A 117 1.68 -34.99 -14.70
C ALA A 117 2.28 -33.63 -15.07
N ALA A 118 2.11 -32.66 -14.18
CA ALA A 118 2.93 -31.46 -14.16
C ALA A 118 4.33 -31.89 -13.73
N GLU A 119 5.03 -32.54 -14.65
CA GLU A 119 6.47 -32.79 -14.55
C GLU A 119 7.14 -31.42 -14.67
N ASN A 120 7.30 -30.80 -13.49
CA ASN A 120 8.57 -30.30 -13.04
C ASN A 120 9.43 -29.68 -14.15
N SER A 121 8.97 -28.56 -14.70
CA SER A 121 9.80 -27.65 -15.50
C SER A 121 10.79 -26.93 -14.56
N ALA A 122 11.67 -27.71 -13.95
CA ALA A 122 12.89 -27.30 -13.29
C ALA A 122 14.00 -27.23 -14.35
N ALA A 123 13.72 -26.56 -15.47
CA ALA A 123 14.79 -26.06 -16.32
C ALA A 123 15.65 -25.15 -15.44
N ALA A 124 16.95 -25.45 -15.37
CA ALA A 124 17.93 -24.78 -14.52
C ALA A 124 17.71 -23.27 -14.53
N ARG A 125 17.07 -22.76 -13.47
CA ARG A 125 16.92 -21.33 -13.27
C ARG A 125 18.29 -20.84 -12.87
N ASP A 126 18.84 -19.91 -13.64
CA ASP A 126 20.03 -19.20 -13.22
C ASP A 126 19.84 -18.68 -11.79
N PRO A 127 20.89 -18.72 -10.95
CA PRO A 127 20.77 -18.27 -9.57
C PRO A 127 20.29 -16.82 -9.55
N LEU A 128 19.29 -16.56 -8.72
CA LEU A 128 18.70 -15.23 -8.60
C LEU A 128 19.77 -14.24 -8.09
N PRO A 129 19.94 -13.06 -8.71
CA PRO A 129 21.02 -12.14 -8.38
C PRO A 129 20.71 -11.30 -7.12
N VAL A 130 20.50 -11.96 -5.98
CA VAL A 130 20.09 -11.35 -4.71
C VAL A 130 21.17 -10.37 -4.20
N ASP A 131 22.45 -10.66 -4.43
CA ASP A 131 23.55 -9.78 -4.01
C ASP A 131 23.61 -8.46 -4.80
N LEU A 132 23.23 -8.48 -6.08
CA LEU A 132 23.18 -7.28 -6.92
C LEU A 132 21.91 -6.44 -6.67
N PHE A 133 20.88 -7.08 -6.14
CA PHE A 133 19.57 -6.49 -5.86
C PHE A 133 19.20 -6.70 -4.39
N PRO A 134 19.89 -6.01 -3.47
CA PRO A 134 19.52 -6.02 -2.05
C PRO A 134 18.12 -5.41 -1.86
N LEU A 135 17.51 -5.71 -0.71
CA LEU A 135 16.15 -5.28 -0.35
C LEU A 135 15.85 -3.81 -0.68
N ASP A 136 16.72 -2.90 -0.26
CA ASP A 136 16.55 -1.46 -0.50
C ASP A 136 16.49 -1.12 -1.98
N ARG A 137 17.32 -1.78 -2.80
CA ARG A 137 17.35 -1.56 -4.26
C ARG A 137 16.07 -2.07 -4.91
N CYS A 138 15.56 -3.23 -4.46
CA CYS A 138 14.28 -3.76 -4.91
C CYS A 138 13.13 -2.82 -4.54
N ALA A 139 13.10 -2.30 -3.31
CA ALA A 139 12.08 -1.35 -2.88
C ALA A 139 12.05 -0.06 -3.72
N ARG A 140 13.22 0.51 -4.04
CA ARG A 140 13.30 1.67 -4.94
C ARG A 140 12.84 1.32 -6.35
N LEU A 141 13.19 0.15 -6.88
CA LEU A 141 12.75 -0.28 -8.20
C LEU A 141 11.22 -0.48 -8.26
N ASP A 142 10.63 -1.07 -7.22
CA ASP A 142 9.16 -1.16 -7.08
C ASP A 142 8.49 0.23 -7.06
N ALA A 143 9.09 1.22 -6.39
CA ALA A 143 8.58 2.60 -6.38
C ALA A 143 8.68 3.27 -7.77
N ALA A 144 9.83 3.12 -8.45
CA ALA A 144 10.03 3.64 -9.80
C ALA A 144 9.06 3.03 -10.82
N LEU A 145 8.82 1.72 -10.72
CA LEU A 145 7.84 1.01 -11.53
C LEU A 145 6.40 1.42 -11.21
N ALA A 146 6.09 1.72 -9.95
CA ALA A 146 4.75 2.19 -9.57
C ALA A 146 4.46 3.61 -10.07
N LEU A 147 5.49 4.44 -10.25
CA LEU A 147 5.38 5.79 -10.81
C LEU A 147 5.32 5.79 -12.35
N SER A 148 5.86 4.77 -13.00
CA SER A 148 6.00 4.71 -14.45
C SER A 148 4.83 3.92 -15.06
N PRO A 149 4.11 4.45 -16.05
CA PRO A 149 3.07 3.70 -16.75
C PRO A 149 3.64 2.55 -17.60
N ASP A 150 4.91 2.65 -18.01
CA ASP A 150 5.64 1.62 -18.73
C ASP A 150 6.80 1.09 -17.88
N ALA A 151 6.79 -0.23 -17.66
CA ALA A 151 7.80 -0.91 -16.85
C ALA A 151 9.07 -1.24 -17.64
N ALA A 152 8.98 -1.41 -18.96
CA ALA A 152 10.09 -1.86 -19.79
C ALA A 152 11.33 -0.94 -19.71
N PRO A 153 11.23 0.40 -19.88
CA PRO A 153 12.41 1.27 -19.83
C PRO A 153 13.06 1.31 -18.45
N VAL A 154 12.27 1.18 -17.38
CA VAL A 154 12.78 1.16 -16.01
C VAL A 154 13.58 -0.12 -15.75
N LEU A 155 13.08 -1.28 -16.22
CA LEU A 155 13.80 -2.55 -16.08
C LEU A 155 15.06 -2.61 -16.95
N ASP A 156 15.00 -2.09 -18.18
CA ASP A 156 16.14 -2.03 -19.10
C ASP A 156 17.29 -1.17 -18.55
N ALA A 157 16.97 -0.01 -17.94
CA ALA A 157 17.96 0.84 -17.28
C ALA A 157 18.72 0.11 -16.15
N HIS A 158 18.09 -0.91 -15.55
CA HIS A 158 18.68 -1.76 -14.52
C HIS A 158 19.26 -3.07 -15.07
N LYS A 159 19.25 -3.27 -16.39
CA LYS A 159 19.64 -4.51 -17.09
C LYS A 159 18.95 -5.74 -16.52
N LEU A 160 17.67 -5.60 -16.20
CA LEU A 160 16.90 -6.62 -15.52
C LEU A 160 15.81 -7.18 -16.44
N ASP A 161 15.82 -8.49 -16.62
CA ASP A 161 14.75 -9.19 -17.34
C ASP A 161 13.45 -9.19 -16.52
N PRO A 162 12.26 -9.03 -17.14
CA PRO A 162 10.99 -9.04 -16.43
C PRO A 162 10.74 -10.28 -15.58
N MET A 163 11.19 -11.47 -16.00
CA MET A 163 11.01 -12.69 -15.23
C MET A 163 11.96 -12.77 -14.04
N THR A 164 13.21 -12.34 -14.22
CA THR A 164 14.15 -12.18 -13.10
C THR A 164 13.62 -11.18 -12.08
N TRP A 165 13.01 -10.08 -12.53
CA TRP A 165 12.40 -9.09 -11.64
C TRP A 165 11.25 -9.68 -10.81
N VAL A 166 10.34 -10.43 -11.43
CA VAL A 166 9.24 -11.09 -10.70
C VAL A 166 9.79 -12.04 -9.63
N ALA A 167 10.79 -12.85 -9.97
CA ALA A 167 11.43 -13.77 -9.02
C ALA A 167 12.15 -13.03 -7.86
N LEU A 168 12.83 -11.92 -8.14
CA LEU A 168 13.44 -11.05 -7.11
C LEU A 168 12.39 -10.48 -6.16
N ARG A 169 11.29 -9.98 -6.71
CA ARG A 169 10.20 -9.42 -5.91
C ARG A 169 9.56 -10.48 -5.03
N GLU A 170 9.30 -11.67 -5.56
CA GLU A 170 8.78 -12.80 -4.79
C GLU A 170 9.73 -13.23 -3.67
N HIS A 171 11.03 -13.31 -3.96
CA HIS A 171 12.07 -13.64 -2.97
C HIS A 171 12.05 -12.67 -1.79
N TRP A 172 12.11 -11.36 -2.05
CA TRP A 172 12.12 -10.36 -0.98
C TRP A 172 10.78 -10.26 -0.25
N GLN A 173 9.64 -10.41 -0.94
CA GLN A 173 8.33 -10.49 -0.29
C GLN A 173 8.19 -11.73 0.61
N ALA A 174 8.80 -12.85 0.23
CA ALA A 174 8.87 -14.03 1.10
C ALA A 174 9.75 -13.76 2.34
N ALA A 175 10.90 -13.12 2.17
CA ALA A 175 11.79 -12.75 3.28
C ALA A 175 11.12 -11.79 4.27
N VAL A 176 10.46 -10.73 3.78
CA VAL A 176 9.70 -9.78 4.62
C VAL A 176 8.59 -10.50 5.38
N ARG A 177 7.82 -11.38 4.72
CA ARG A 177 6.77 -12.17 5.39
C ARG A 177 7.34 -13.14 6.43
N ALA A 178 8.50 -13.73 6.18
CA ALA A 178 9.16 -14.61 7.16
C ALA A 178 9.57 -13.82 8.41
N SER A 179 10.28 -12.70 8.22
CA SER A 179 10.69 -11.79 9.32
C SER A 179 9.49 -11.32 10.16
N LEU A 180 8.36 -10.98 9.53
CA LEU A 180 7.13 -10.62 10.23
C LEU A 180 6.50 -11.77 11.03
N ARG A 181 6.58 -13.03 10.53
CA ARG A 181 6.11 -14.21 11.29
C ARG A 181 6.96 -14.45 12.54
N ASP A 182 8.24 -14.11 12.46
CA ASP A 182 9.19 -14.20 13.58
C ASP A 182 9.05 -13.00 14.55
N GLY A 183 8.15 -12.06 14.26
CA GLY A 183 7.90 -10.88 15.08
C GLY A 183 8.90 -9.74 14.87
N ASP A 184 9.75 -9.82 13.84
CA ASP A 184 10.72 -8.79 13.50
C ASP A 184 10.20 -7.90 12.35
N PRO A 185 9.87 -6.62 12.60
CA PRO A 185 9.43 -5.70 11.56
C PRO A 185 10.57 -5.01 10.81
N THR A 186 11.84 -5.33 11.10
CA THR A 186 13.01 -4.60 10.58
C THR A 186 13.07 -4.58 9.06
N LEU A 187 12.89 -5.74 8.40
CA LEU A 187 12.91 -5.80 6.93
C LEU A 187 11.74 -5.03 6.30
N LEU A 188 10.55 -5.09 6.90
CA LEU A 188 9.40 -4.32 6.42
C LEU A 188 9.69 -2.81 6.49
N ARG A 189 10.21 -2.34 7.63
CA ARG A 189 10.54 -0.92 7.82
C ARG A 189 11.62 -0.44 6.85
N ALA A 190 12.66 -1.24 6.62
CA ALA A 190 13.71 -0.94 5.65
C ALA A 190 13.15 -0.84 4.22
N TYR A 191 12.32 -1.81 3.82
CA TYR A 191 11.66 -1.81 2.52
C TYR A 191 10.76 -0.58 2.35
N ASP A 192 9.91 -0.27 3.34
CA ASP A 192 9.01 0.88 3.29
C ASP A 192 9.78 2.21 3.20
N ALA A 193 10.85 2.35 4.00
CA ALA A 193 11.68 3.55 4.00
C ALA A 193 12.35 3.75 2.63
N ALA A 194 12.96 2.70 2.07
CA ALA A 194 13.60 2.78 0.76
C ALA A 194 12.59 3.06 -0.37
N TYR A 195 11.39 2.47 -0.30
CA TYR A 195 10.30 2.73 -1.23
C TYR A 195 9.85 4.20 -1.17
N VAL A 196 9.58 4.73 0.03
CA VAL A 196 9.14 6.12 0.22
C VAL A 196 10.23 7.11 -0.15
N VAL A 197 11.49 6.83 0.14
CA VAL A 197 12.62 7.69 -0.26
C VAL A 197 12.69 7.84 -1.78
N GLU A 198 12.46 6.77 -2.55
CA GLU A 198 12.45 6.87 -4.01
C GLU A 198 11.24 7.65 -4.53
N LEU A 199 10.06 7.46 -3.92
CA LEU A 199 8.90 8.29 -4.24
C LEU A 199 9.17 9.77 -3.96
N GLU A 200 9.75 10.08 -2.80
CA GLU A 200 10.10 11.45 -2.40
C GLU A 200 11.18 12.06 -3.31
N ARG A 201 12.10 11.23 -3.82
CA ARG A 201 13.14 11.66 -4.79
C ARG A 201 12.54 12.15 -6.11
N VAL A 202 11.52 11.45 -6.63
CA VAL A 202 10.90 11.79 -7.92
C VAL A 202 9.82 12.86 -7.78
N ARG A 203 9.01 12.77 -6.74
CA ARG A 203 7.79 13.57 -6.55
C ARG A 203 7.99 14.79 -5.64
N GLY A 204 9.07 14.81 -4.87
CA GLY A 204 9.27 15.71 -3.73
C GLY A 204 8.80 15.09 -2.41
N ALA A 205 9.26 15.67 -1.30
CA ALA A 205 8.99 15.19 0.05
C ALA A 205 7.48 15.08 0.34
N ILE A 206 7.08 14.00 1.02
CA ILE A 206 5.71 13.83 1.47
C ILE A 206 5.59 14.51 2.84
N THR A 207 4.79 15.57 2.93
CA THR A 207 4.68 16.34 4.17
C THR A 207 3.63 15.74 5.12
N PRO A 208 3.71 16.01 6.44
CA PRO A 208 2.67 15.61 7.39
C PRO A 208 1.26 16.09 7.02
N GLU A 209 1.13 17.27 6.41
CA GLU A 209 -0.14 17.83 5.96
C GLU A 209 -0.74 17.05 4.79
N GLN A 210 0.10 16.57 3.88
CA GLN A 210 -0.31 15.68 2.79
C GLN A 210 -0.75 14.33 3.33
N HIS A 211 -0.04 13.77 4.30
CA HIS A 211 -0.47 12.56 4.99
C HIS A 211 -1.82 12.75 5.69
N ALA A 212 -2.01 13.85 6.44
CA ALA A 212 -3.28 14.16 7.08
C ALA A 212 -4.42 14.33 6.06
N THR A 213 -4.13 14.87 4.88
CA THR A 213 -5.09 14.95 3.76
C THR A 213 -5.49 13.57 3.27
N LEU A 214 -4.52 12.65 3.09
CA LEU A 214 -4.81 11.26 2.73
C LEU A 214 -5.65 10.53 3.79
N THR A 215 -5.37 10.74 5.08
CA THR A 215 -6.17 10.15 6.17
C THR A 215 -7.62 10.66 6.15
N ARG A 216 -7.82 11.98 5.98
CA ARG A 216 -9.17 12.55 5.87
C ARG A 216 -9.91 12.07 4.62
N ALA A 217 -9.22 11.92 3.49
CA ALA A 217 -9.80 11.39 2.26
C ALA A 217 -10.20 9.92 2.41
N ALA A 218 -9.39 9.11 3.11
CA ALA A 218 -9.73 7.74 3.43
C ALA A 218 -11.03 7.64 4.26
N ALA A 219 -11.18 8.50 5.28
CA ALA A 219 -12.40 8.56 6.10
C ALA A 219 -13.66 8.94 5.29
N ARG A 220 -13.50 9.63 4.15
CA ARG A 220 -14.61 10.03 3.26
C ARG A 220 -14.81 9.10 2.06
N GLY A 221 -14.01 8.05 1.92
CA GLY A 221 -14.03 7.18 0.74
C GLY A 221 -13.42 7.78 -0.52
N THR A 222 -12.79 8.96 -0.45
CA THR A 222 -12.18 9.66 -1.61
C THR A 222 -10.66 9.49 -1.69
N ARG A 223 -10.13 8.40 -1.10
CA ARG A 223 -8.68 8.14 -1.00
C ARG A 223 -7.97 8.10 -2.36
N ALA A 224 -8.59 7.45 -3.34
CA ALA A 224 -7.99 7.29 -4.67
C ALA A 224 -7.80 8.64 -5.39
N GLU A 225 -8.76 9.55 -5.24
CA GLU A 225 -8.70 10.90 -5.81
C GLU A 225 -7.60 11.72 -5.15
N ALA A 226 -7.48 11.64 -3.81
CA ALA A 226 -6.43 12.33 -3.07
C ALA A 226 -5.02 11.81 -3.43
N LEU A 227 -4.86 10.51 -3.65
CA LEU A 227 -3.59 9.94 -4.14
C LEU A 227 -3.25 10.44 -5.54
N ALA A 228 -4.21 10.44 -6.45
CA ALA A 228 -4.02 10.95 -7.80
C ALA A 228 -3.66 12.44 -7.80
N ALA A 229 -4.35 13.26 -6.99
CA ALA A 229 -4.05 14.68 -6.82
C ALA A 229 -2.64 14.93 -6.25
N LEU A 230 -2.13 14.01 -5.44
CA LEU A 230 -0.77 14.05 -4.90
C LEU A 230 0.27 13.38 -5.81
N GLY A 231 -0.12 12.80 -6.95
CA GLY A 231 0.79 12.05 -7.82
C GLY A 231 1.38 10.80 -7.16
N LEU A 232 0.66 10.18 -6.22
CA LEU A 232 1.09 8.97 -5.52
C LEU A 232 0.44 7.72 -6.12
N PRO A 233 1.21 6.63 -6.31
CA PRO A 233 0.63 5.38 -6.77
C PRO A 233 -0.24 4.75 -5.68
N LYS A 234 -1.30 4.03 -6.08
CA LYS A 234 -2.23 3.39 -5.14
C LYS A 234 -1.53 2.43 -4.17
N ALA A 235 -0.51 1.72 -4.66
CA ALA A 235 0.29 0.79 -3.85
C ALA A 235 1.06 1.49 -2.73
N ALA A 236 1.38 2.79 -2.86
CA ALA A 236 2.18 3.52 -1.88
C ALA A 236 1.50 3.75 -0.53
N VAL A 237 0.17 3.64 -0.46
CA VAL A 237 -0.62 4.04 0.73
C VAL A 237 -0.06 3.46 2.01
N LEU A 238 0.08 2.14 2.07
CA LEU A 238 0.49 1.46 3.29
C LEU A 238 1.96 1.75 3.64
N HIS A 239 2.83 1.90 2.63
CA HIS A 239 4.23 2.26 2.84
C HIS A 239 4.35 3.67 3.44
N VAL A 240 3.62 4.64 2.88
CA VAL A 240 3.59 6.03 3.36
C VAL A 240 3.01 6.11 4.77
N GLU A 241 1.88 5.44 5.04
CA GLU A 241 1.28 5.43 6.39
C GLU A 241 2.26 4.89 7.44
N ARG A 242 2.88 3.73 7.18
CA ARG A 242 3.84 3.13 8.13
C ARG A 242 5.06 4.01 8.34
N VAL A 243 5.63 4.60 7.29
CA VAL A 243 6.77 5.52 7.40
C VAL A 243 6.40 6.78 8.19
N MET A 244 5.22 7.36 7.96
CA MET A 244 4.77 8.56 8.70
C MET A 244 4.52 8.25 10.18
N LEU A 245 3.96 7.08 10.50
CA LEU A 245 3.83 6.63 11.88
C LEU A 245 5.20 6.44 12.56
N CYS A 246 6.16 5.82 11.87
CA CYS A 246 7.52 5.69 12.39
C CYS A 246 8.18 7.07 12.62
N ARG A 247 8.01 8.03 11.69
CA ARG A 247 8.54 9.39 11.84
C ARG A 247 7.90 10.13 13.02
N ALA A 248 6.62 9.91 13.30
CA ALA A 248 5.90 10.57 14.39
C ALA A 248 6.30 10.09 15.80
N VAL A 249 6.76 8.84 15.93
CA VAL A 249 7.22 8.26 17.21
C VAL A 249 8.64 8.74 17.58
N GLY A 250 9.36 9.37 16.64
CA GLY A 250 10.76 9.76 16.81
C GLY A 250 11.73 8.59 16.64
N PRO A 251 13.04 8.84 16.43
CA PRO A 251 14.04 7.78 16.48
C PRO A 251 14.09 7.25 17.93
N SER A 252 13.68 6.00 18.12
CA SER A 252 13.90 5.27 19.38
C SER A 252 15.39 5.02 19.61
#